data_AF-A0A496T346-F1
#
_entry.id   AF-A0A496T346-F1
#
_cell.length_a   1.000
_cell.length_b   1.000
_cell.length_c   1.000
_cell.angle_alpha   90.00
_cell.angle_beta   90.00
_cell.angle_gamma   90.00
#
_symmetry.space_group_name_H-M   'P 1'
#
loop_
_entity.id
_entity.type
_entity.pdbx_description
1 polymer ?
#
loop_
_entity_poly.entity_id
_entity_poly.type
_entity_poly.pdbx_seq_one_letter_code
_entity_poly.pdbx_strand_id
1 'polypeptide(L)'
;TLAYATAEILSVKHWMVRNLVLLYSDSGQPVEVALRVPSSVTHELVGETECLSENSLRVFKMNPGNLSTILLNTDPITQITLLTRWQAENVWQVGRAVAIFAFPLIDNRYEATAPPDIHITEPLVLFLPEIPGELPEGCSWNEQLHTCTLPVNISFPAIKPTIQQHREGDWQITELLFQPNDFKDIDDILIRVRSSSQEAYAYVNDIWVSESFIPDPLYSWEFKVLQAARAESKQGSVKVVLKSREAEVFEVQALCVVSGSCFQSDDSEGVCSR
;
A
#
# COMPACT_ATOMS: atom_id res chain seq x y z
N THR A 1 -20.38 8.66 10.46
CA THR A 1 -19.51 9.83 10.23
C THR A 1 -18.38 9.85 11.24
N LEU A 2 -17.14 10.11 10.82
CA LEU A 2 -16.02 10.37 11.72
C LEU A 2 -16.18 11.78 12.32
N ALA A 3 -16.40 11.86 13.63
CA ALA A 3 -16.55 13.13 14.34
C ALA A 3 -15.20 13.77 14.63
N TYR A 4 -14.25 12.96 15.11
CA TYR A 4 -12.84 13.29 15.20
C TYR A 4 -12.01 12.00 15.18
N ALA A 5 -10.76 12.12 14.75
CA ALA A 5 -9.71 11.15 15.01
C ALA A 5 -8.48 11.95 15.45
N THR A 6 -7.73 11.44 16.43
CA THR A 6 -6.40 11.98 16.75
C THR A 6 -5.33 11.44 15.80
N ALA A 7 -5.60 10.31 15.14
CA ALA A 7 -4.80 9.75 14.05
C ALA A 7 -5.09 10.47 12.72
N GLU A 8 -4.11 10.45 11.81
CA GLU A 8 -4.26 10.99 10.46
C GLU A 8 -5.02 9.99 9.57
N ILE A 9 -5.80 10.51 8.61
CA ILE A 9 -6.53 9.69 7.64
C ILE A 9 -5.61 9.43 6.45
N LEU A 10 -5.25 8.17 6.22
CA LEU A 10 -4.48 7.77 5.04
C LEU A 10 -5.36 7.68 3.80
N SER A 11 -6.48 6.96 3.92
CA SER A 11 -7.33 6.65 2.77
C SER A 11 -8.74 6.29 3.20
N VAL A 12 -9.70 6.60 2.33
CA VAL A 12 -11.09 6.18 2.47
C VAL A 12 -11.50 5.52 1.15
N LYS A 13 -11.96 4.27 1.22
CA LYS A 13 -12.47 3.51 0.09
C LYS A 13 -13.94 3.20 0.32
N HIS A 14 -14.72 3.44 -0.72
CA HIS A 14 -16.15 3.13 -0.77
C HIS A 14 -16.35 2.03 -1.80
N TRP A 15 -16.73 0.84 -1.33
CA TRP A 15 -17.14 -0.28 -2.15
C TRP A 15 -18.63 -0.54 -1.95
N MET A 16 -19.23 -1.32 -2.86
CA MET A 16 -20.67 -1.55 -2.88
C MET A 16 -21.20 -2.12 -1.56
N VAL A 17 -20.49 -3.06 -0.96
CA VAL A 17 -20.90 -3.76 0.27
C VAL A 17 -20.06 -3.37 1.49
N ARG A 18 -19.03 -2.53 1.30
CA ARG A 18 -18.09 -2.19 2.37
C ARG A 18 -17.41 -0.82 2.20
N ASN A 19 -17.17 -0.13 3.31
CA ASN A 19 -16.26 1.00 3.40
C ASN A 19 -14.98 0.59 4.14
N LEU A 20 -13.83 1.06 3.68
CA LEU A 20 -12.55 0.93 4.37
C LEU A 20 -11.99 2.32 4.68
N VAL A 21 -11.70 2.57 5.95
CA VAL A 21 -10.98 3.76 6.41
C VAL A 21 -9.65 3.31 6.98
N LEU A 22 -8.55 3.78 6.39
CA LEU A 22 -7.21 3.57 6.92
C LEU A 22 -6.78 4.83 7.67
N LEU A 23 -6.48 4.65 8.95
CA LEU A 23 -5.88 5.67 9.81
C LEU A 23 -4.43 5.32 10.05
N TYR A 24 -3.59 6.31 10.33
CA TYR A 24 -2.23 6.05 10.79
C TYR A 24 -1.79 6.98 11.92
N SER A 25 -0.89 6.50 12.76
CA SER A 25 -0.25 7.28 13.81
C SER A 25 1.26 7.02 13.82
N ASP A 26 2.03 8.09 13.98
CA ASP A 26 3.47 8.07 14.22
C ASP A 26 3.79 8.07 15.73
N SER A 27 2.88 8.60 16.54
CA SER A 27 2.98 8.58 17.97
C SER A 27 2.83 7.14 18.43
N GLY A 28 3.82 6.59 19.14
CA GLY A 28 3.69 5.31 19.85
C GLY A 28 2.67 5.36 21.00
N GLN A 29 1.75 6.32 20.97
CA GLN A 29 0.68 6.54 21.94
C GLN A 29 -0.64 6.03 21.36
N PRO A 30 -1.58 5.60 22.21
CA PRO A 30 -2.93 5.26 21.78
C PRO A 30 -3.61 6.46 21.10
N VAL A 31 -4.40 6.19 20.07
CA VAL A 31 -5.20 7.19 19.38
C VAL A 31 -6.68 7.06 19.75
N GLU A 32 -7.39 8.17 19.68
CA GLU A 32 -8.84 8.19 19.86
C GLU A 32 -9.55 8.40 18.52
N VAL A 33 -10.63 7.65 18.33
CA VAL A 33 -11.51 7.73 17.16
C VAL A 33 -12.94 7.88 17.65
N ALA A 34 -13.59 8.97 17.28
CA ALA A 34 -14.98 9.21 17.64
C ALA A 34 -15.90 9.17 16.42
N LEU A 35 -16.97 8.38 16.51
CA LEU A 35 -17.88 8.08 15.42
C LEU A 35 -19.30 8.49 15.80
N ARG A 36 -19.94 9.27 14.94
CA ARG A 36 -21.40 9.47 14.98
C ARG A 36 -22.04 8.32 14.21
N VAL A 37 -22.68 7.43 14.94
CA VAL A 37 -23.35 6.22 14.43
C VAL A 37 -24.66 6.04 15.19
N PRO A 38 -25.76 5.60 14.53
CA PRO A 38 -27.00 5.26 15.24
C PRO A 38 -26.73 4.24 16.36
N SER A 39 -27.40 4.38 17.50
CA SER A 39 -27.23 3.47 18.63
C SER A 39 -27.58 2.01 18.30
N SER A 40 -28.41 1.78 17.27
CA SER A 40 -28.77 0.46 16.76
C SER A 40 -27.67 -0.25 15.98
N VAL A 41 -26.64 0.46 15.51
CA VAL A 41 -25.53 -0.15 14.76
C VAL A 41 -24.66 -0.93 15.73
N THR A 42 -24.44 -2.22 15.51
CA THR A 42 -23.50 -3.00 16.32
C THR A 42 -22.06 -2.76 15.85
N HIS A 43 -21.09 -3.07 16.72
CA HIS A 43 -19.68 -2.97 16.38
C HIS A 43 -18.91 -4.17 16.92
N GLU A 44 -17.80 -4.49 16.25
CA GLU A 44 -16.83 -5.49 16.68
C GLU A 44 -15.44 -4.87 16.71
N LEU A 45 -14.61 -5.32 17.65
CA LEU A 45 -13.27 -4.80 17.87
C LEU A 45 -12.26 -5.93 17.67
N VAL A 46 -11.25 -5.66 16.86
CA VAL A 46 -10.16 -6.59 16.58
C VAL A 46 -8.83 -5.93 16.92
N GLY A 47 -7.91 -6.71 17.49
CA GLY A 47 -6.61 -6.21 17.94
C GLY A 47 -6.71 -5.38 19.22
N GLU A 48 -5.84 -4.38 19.37
CA GLU A 48 -5.76 -3.55 20.57
C GLU A 48 -6.67 -2.33 20.45
N THR A 49 -7.98 -2.62 20.45
CA THR A 49 -9.04 -1.61 20.35
C THR A 49 -10.01 -1.73 21.52
N GLU A 50 -10.38 -0.60 22.12
CA GLU A 50 -11.31 -0.50 23.24
C GLU A 50 -12.42 0.52 22.94
N CYS A 51 -13.67 0.20 23.29
CA CYS A 51 -14.77 1.17 23.24
C CYS A 51 -14.85 1.92 24.57
N LEU A 52 -14.67 3.25 24.53
CA LEU A 52 -14.72 4.13 25.71
C LEU A 52 -16.12 4.70 25.96
N SER A 53 -16.99 4.75 24.94
CA SER A 53 -18.36 5.25 25.07
C SER A 53 -19.29 4.66 24.02
N GLU A 54 -20.48 4.23 24.43
CA GLU A 54 -21.49 3.59 23.56
C GLU A 54 -22.67 4.50 23.18
N ASN A 55 -22.57 5.80 23.49
CA ASN A 55 -23.62 6.77 23.18
C ASN A 55 -23.72 7.07 21.66
N SER A 56 -24.61 7.98 21.27
CA SER A 56 -24.76 8.42 19.86
C SER A 56 -23.48 8.99 19.24
N LEU A 57 -22.54 9.43 20.10
CA LEU A 57 -21.14 9.62 19.77
C LEU A 57 -20.35 8.50 20.44
N ARG A 58 -19.89 7.53 19.66
CA ARG A 58 -19.05 6.44 20.16
C ARG A 58 -17.60 6.85 20.11
N VAL A 59 -16.86 6.56 21.16
CA VAL A 59 -15.43 6.88 21.23
C VAL A 59 -14.67 5.58 21.41
N PHE A 60 -13.63 5.39 20.61
CA PHE A 60 -12.77 4.22 20.63
C PHE A 60 -11.34 4.65 20.89
N LYS A 61 -10.61 3.84 21.64
CA LYS A 61 -9.18 3.92 21.80
C LYS A 61 -8.53 2.81 20.99
N MET A 62 -7.54 3.14 20.19
CA MET A 62 -6.82 2.19 19.35
C MET A 62 -5.31 2.32 19.60
N ASN A 63 -4.61 1.22 19.83
CA ASN A 63 -3.16 1.25 19.96
C ASN A 63 -2.48 0.99 18.60
N PRO A 64 -1.49 1.82 18.21
CA PRO A 64 -0.65 1.54 17.05
C PRO A 64 0.36 0.44 17.40
N GLY A 65 0.45 -0.59 16.55
CA GLY A 65 1.42 -1.68 16.70
C GLY A 65 0.98 -2.93 15.94
N ASN A 66 -0.11 -3.55 16.40
CA ASN A 66 -0.84 -4.58 15.65
C ASN A 66 -1.98 -3.93 14.85
N LEU A 67 -2.52 -4.65 13.84
CA LEU A 67 -3.66 -4.20 13.05
C LEU A 67 -4.93 -4.10 13.92
N SER A 68 -5.10 -2.94 14.56
CA SER A 68 -6.27 -2.60 15.37
C SER A 68 -7.39 -2.13 14.46
N THR A 69 -8.56 -2.79 14.55
CA THR A 69 -9.69 -2.51 13.65
C THR A 69 -11.01 -2.39 14.41
N ILE A 70 -11.79 -1.38 14.03
CA ILE A 70 -13.20 -1.23 14.39
C ILE A 70 -14.03 -1.68 13.17
N LEU A 71 -14.90 -2.66 13.36
CA LEU A 71 -15.92 -3.04 12.39
C LEU A 71 -17.27 -2.51 12.85
N LEU A 72 -17.90 -1.68 12.04
CA LEU A 72 -19.27 -1.22 12.25
C LEU A 72 -20.19 -1.97 11.31
N ASN A 73 -21.23 -2.60 11.85
CA ASN A 73 -22.25 -3.30 11.09
C ASN A 73 -23.26 -2.32 10.47
N THR A 74 -22.75 -1.42 9.63
CA THR A 74 -23.53 -0.51 8.78
C THR A 74 -23.85 -1.20 7.46
N ASP A 75 -24.73 -0.60 6.65
CA ASP A 75 -24.95 -1.01 5.26
C ASP A 75 -24.57 0.16 4.33
N PRO A 76 -23.43 0.09 3.61
CA PRO A 76 -22.42 -0.99 3.60
C PRO A 76 -21.59 -1.09 4.91
N ILE A 77 -20.98 -2.25 5.20
CA ILE A 77 -20.17 -2.48 6.42
C ILE A 77 -19.00 -1.51 6.47
N THR A 78 -18.74 -0.85 7.60
CA THR A 78 -17.62 0.10 7.70
C THR A 78 -16.49 -0.48 8.54
N GLN A 79 -15.33 -0.68 7.92
CA GLN A 79 -14.08 -1.05 8.57
C GLN A 79 -13.20 0.18 8.77
N ILE A 80 -12.68 0.37 9.99
CA ILE A 80 -11.70 1.41 10.31
C ILE A 80 -10.48 0.72 10.90
N THR A 81 -9.35 0.78 10.21
CA THR A 81 -8.11 0.12 10.63
C THR A 81 -7.04 1.16 10.94
N LEU A 82 -6.41 1.05 12.10
CA LEU A 82 -5.26 1.86 12.49
C LEU A 82 -3.97 1.15 12.10
N LEU A 83 -3.13 1.89 11.38
CA LEU A 83 -1.80 1.50 10.96
C LEU A 83 -0.75 2.27 11.78
N THR A 84 0.43 1.68 11.93
CA THR A 84 1.61 2.51 12.20
C THR A 84 1.91 3.37 10.97
N ARG A 85 2.59 4.50 11.16
CA ARG A 85 3.08 5.34 10.04
C ARG A 85 3.77 4.50 8.95
N TRP A 86 4.56 3.53 9.35
CA TRP A 86 5.35 2.74 8.42
C TRP A 86 4.55 1.65 7.68
N GLN A 87 3.56 1.04 8.35
CA GLN A 87 2.58 0.21 7.64
C GLN A 87 1.81 1.04 6.62
N ALA A 88 1.44 2.27 6.98
CA ALA A 88 0.76 3.21 6.10
C ALA A 88 1.63 3.59 4.88
N GLU A 89 2.95 3.69 5.05
CA GLU A 89 3.87 3.84 3.93
C GLU A 89 3.92 2.61 3.00
N ASN A 90 3.59 1.41 3.49
CA ASN A 90 3.59 0.20 2.69
C ASN A 90 2.18 -0.21 2.22
N VAL A 91 1.24 0.74 2.21
CA VAL A 91 -0.10 0.57 1.64
C VAL A 91 -0.07 0.80 0.12
N TRP A 92 -0.67 -0.13 -0.61
CA TRP A 92 -0.77 -0.10 -2.07
C TRP A 92 -2.20 -0.39 -2.53
N GLN A 93 -2.62 0.25 -3.63
CA GLN A 93 -3.89 -0.11 -4.30
C GLN A 93 -3.61 -1.15 -5.37
N VAL A 94 -4.13 -2.37 -5.20
CA VAL A 94 -3.95 -3.52 -6.10
C VAL A 94 -5.30 -3.82 -6.78
N GLY A 95 -5.55 -3.27 -7.97
CA GLY A 95 -6.86 -3.41 -8.61
C GLY A 95 -7.97 -2.86 -7.70
N ARG A 96 -8.92 -3.71 -7.27
CA ARG A 96 -9.98 -3.35 -6.30
C ARG A 96 -9.58 -3.54 -4.83
N ALA A 97 -8.47 -4.22 -4.54
CA ALA A 97 -7.98 -4.49 -3.19
C ALA A 97 -7.03 -3.40 -2.68
N VAL A 98 -6.91 -3.29 -1.36
CA VAL A 98 -5.87 -2.50 -0.70
C VAL A 98 -4.90 -3.46 -0.03
N ALA A 99 -3.61 -3.37 -0.33
CA ALA A 99 -2.58 -4.29 0.14
C ALA A 99 -1.58 -3.60 1.05
N ILE A 100 -1.07 -4.34 2.04
CA ILE A 100 -0.07 -3.86 3.01
C ILE A 100 1.05 -4.89 3.12
N PHE A 101 2.28 -4.48 2.82
CA PHE A 101 3.46 -5.26 3.18
C PHE A 101 3.89 -4.91 4.61
N ALA A 102 3.90 -5.91 5.49
CA ALA A 102 4.31 -5.72 6.88
C ALA A 102 5.80 -6.01 7.07
N PHE A 103 6.66 -5.25 6.38
CA PHE A 103 8.11 -5.40 6.49
C PHE A 103 8.61 -5.26 7.94
N PRO A 104 9.76 -5.85 8.30
CA PRO A 104 10.38 -5.69 9.61
C PRO A 104 11.07 -4.32 9.77
N LEU A 105 11.26 -3.89 11.02
CA LEU A 105 12.02 -2.66 11.32
C LEU A 105 13.52 -2.95 11.29
N ILE A 106 14.25 -2.27 10.41
CA ILE A 106 15.72 -2.35 10.32
C ILE A 106 16.27 -0.92 10.31
N ASP A 107 17.12 -0.58 11.29
CA ASP A 107 17.73 0.76 11.40
C ASP A 107 16.75 1.94 11.31
N ASN A 108 15.60 1.82 12.02
CA ASN A 108 14.48 2.77 11.98
C ASN A 108 13.82 2.94 10.61
N ARG A 109 14.03 2.00 9.68
CA ARG A 109 13.38 1.91 8.38
C ARG A 109 12.66 0.56 8.27
N TYR A 110 11.35 0.59 8.05
CA TYR A 110 10.60 -0.63 7.73
C TYR A 110 10.70 -0.87 6.22
N GLU A 111 11.84 -1.43 5.83
CA GLU A 111 12.15 -1.73 4.45
C GLU A 111 12.36 -3.22 4.30
N ALA A 112 11.81 -3.75 3.22
CA ALA A 112 12.27 -4.99 2.67
C ALA A 112 13.74 -4.75 2.28
N THR A 113 14.70 -5.26 3.07
CA THR A 113 16.12 -5.21 2.70
C THR A 113 16.68 -6.61 2.76
N ALA A 114 17.20 -7.08 1.64
CA ALA A 114 18.10 -8.21 1.62
C ALA A 114 19.30 -7.86 0.73
N PRO A 115 20.46 -8.51 0.93
CA PRO A 115 21.54 -8.48 -0.04
C PRO A 115 21.03 -8.81 -1.46
N PRO A 116 21.69 -8.29 -2.51
CA PRO A 116 21.32 -8.61 -3.87
C PRO A 116 21.22 -10.11 -4.10
N ASP A 117 20.23 -10.52 -4.88
CA ASP A 117 19.97 -11.92 -5.26
C ASP A 117 19.54 -12.83 -4.09
N ILE A 118 19.16 -12.25 -2.94
CA ILE A 118 18.50 -12.97 -1.84
C ILE A 118 16.98 -12.84 -1.95
N HIS A 119 16.29 -13.90 -1.55
CA HIS A 119 14.84 -13.94 -1.41
C HIS A 119 14.45 -13.89 0.06
N ILE A 120 13.45 -13.07 0.36
CA ILE A 120 12.77 -13.05 1.66
C ILE A 120 11.29 -13.38 1.46
N THR A 121 10.69 -14.03 2.44
CA THR A 121 9.25 -14.29 2.45
C THR A 121 8.61 -13.33 3.45
N GLU A 122 7.74 -12.46 2.97
CA GLU A 122 7.08 -11.44 3.79
C GLU A 122 5.55 -11.60 3.70
N PRO A 123 4.81 -11.32 4.79
CA PRO A 123 3.36 -11.37 4.77
C PRO A 123 2.79 -10.14 4.05
N LEU A 124 1.99 -10.40 3.02
CA LEU A 124 1.15 -9.42 2.34
C LEU A 124 -0.27 -9.51 2.86
N VAL A 125 -0.78 -8.44 3.48
CA VAL A 125 -2.16 -8.35 3.96
C VAL A 125 -3.02 -7.65 2.92
N LEU A 126 -4.06 -8.32 2.44
CA LEU A 126 -4.99 -7.81 1.44
C LEU A 126 -6.35 -7.52 2.08
N PHE A 127 -6.81 -6.27 1.97
CA PHE A 127 -8.18 -5.86 2.26
C PHE A 127 -9.01 -5.96 0.99
N LEU A 128 -10.07 -6.75 1.06
CA LEU A 128 -10.96 -7.01 -0.08
C LEU A 128 -12.30 -6.30 0.07
N PRO A 129 -12.94 -5.92 -1.07
CA PRO A 129 -14.27 -5.33 -1.08
C PRO A 129 -15.36 -6.29 -0.61
N GLU A 130 -15.19 -7.59 -0.86
CA GLU A 130 -16.14 -8.65 -0.55
C GLU A 130 -15.40 -9.96 -0.24
N ILE A 131 -16.12 -10.98 0.23
CA ILE A 131 -15.55 -12.32 0.44
C ILE A 131 -15.29 -12.93 -0.94
N PRO A 132 -14.06 -13.34 -1.27
CA PRO A 132 -13.77 -13.97 -2.54
C PRO A 132 -14.42 -15.35 -2.62
N GLY A 133 -14.92 -15.72 -3.80
CA GLY A 133 -15.43 -17.07 -4.06
C GLY A 133 -14.33 -18.14 -4.03
N GLU A 134 -13.11 -17.78 -4.43
CA GLU A 134 -11.91 -18.62 -4.37
C GLU A 134 -10.77 -17.88 -3.66
N LEU A 135 -10.15 -18.53 -2.68
CA LEU A 135 -9.00 -17.97 -1.97
C LEU A 135 -7.68 -18.33 -2.67
N PRO A 136 -6.69 -17.43 -2.63
CA PRO A 136 -5.35 -17.75 -3.11
C PRO A 136 -4.76 -18.91 -2.31
N GLU A 137 -3.95 -19.75 -2.95
CA GLU A 137 -3.23 -20.82 -2.27
C GLU A 137 -2.27 -20.24 -1.22
N GLY A 138 -2.26 -20.82 -0.01
CA GLY A 138 -1.49 -20.30 1.12
C GLY A 138 -2.10 -19.07 1.80
N CYS A 139 -3.25 -18.57 1.33
CA CYS A 139 -3.99 -17.50 2.01
C CYS A 139 -4.47 -17.96 3.38
N SER A 140 -4.12 -17.20 4.41
CA SER A 140 -4.83 -17.24 5.69
C SER A 140 -5.96 -16.22 5.66
N TRP A 141 -7.19 -16.69 5.42
CA TRP A 141 -8.37 -15.84 5.34
C TRP A 141 -8.92 -15.50 6.74
N ASN A 142 -9.20 -14.22 6.95
CA ASN A 142 -9.92 -13.73 8.11
C ASN A 142 -11.31 -13.24 7.65
N GLU A 143 -12.33 -14.07 7.91
CA GLU A 143 -13.73 -13.76 7.57
C GLU A 143 -14.21 -12.47 8.22
N GLN A 144 -13.81 -12.20 9.46
CA GLN A 144 -14.25 -11.04 10.22
C GLN A 144 -13.73 -9.73 9.60
N LEU A 145 -12.44 -9.70 9.26
CA LEU A 145 -11.79 -8.52 8.69
C LEU A 145 -11.90 -8.45 7.16
N HIS A 146 -12.44 -9.48 6.51
CA HIS A 146 -12.33 -9.73 5.08
C HIS A 146 -10.92 -9.44 4.56
N THR A 147 -9.93 -9.99 5.27
CA THR A 147 -8.52 -9.86 4.90
C THR A 147 -7.92 -11.20 4.58
N CYS A 148 -7.08 -11.23 3.55
CA CYS A 148 -6.26 -12.39 3.20
C CYS A 148 -4.80 -12.07 3.53
N THR A 149 -4.13 -12.92 4.30
CA THR A 149 -2.67 -12.83 4.49
C THR A 149 -1.96 -13.86 3.63
N LEU A 150 -1.08 -13.40 2.75
CA LEU A 150 -0.32 -14.24 1.82
C LEU A 150 1.18 -14.20 2.14
N PRO A 151 1.87 -15.34 2.16
CA PRO A 151 3.32 -15.36 2.11
C PRO A 151 3.78 -15.00 0.69
N VAL A 152 4.48 -13.88 0.54
CA VAL A 152 4.99 -13.41 -0.76
C VAL A 152 6.50 -13.47 -0.75
N ASN A 153 7.08 -14.11 -1.78
CA ASN A 153 8.53 -14.10 -1.95
C ASN A 153 8.94 -12.84 -2.69
N ILE A 154 9.81 -12.06 -2.05
CA ILE A 154 10.33 -10.81 -2.56
C ILE A 154 11.81 -11.01 -2.86
N SER A 155 12.22 -10.63 -4.06
CA SER A 155 13.60 -10.58 -4.49
C SER A 155 14.09 -9.15 -4.58
N PHE A 156 15.37 -8.95 -4.27
CA PHE A 156 16.11 -7.71 -4.53
C PHE A 156 17.12 -7.98 -5.64
N PRO A 157 16.66 -8.09 -6.88
CA PRO A 157 17.56 -8.37 -7.98
C PRO A 157 18.49 -7.17 -8.18
N ALA A 158 19.74 -7.45 -8.56
CA ALA A 158 20.71 -6.42 -8.94
C ALA A 158 20.38 -5.79 -10.32
N ILE A 159 19.13 -5.36 -10.52
CA ILE A 159 18.69 -4.77 -11.79
C ILE A 159 19.27 -3.38 -11.92
N LYS A 160 20.00 -3.15 -13.01
CA LYS A 160 20.50 -1.83 -13.37
C LYS A 160 19.68 -1.30 -14.53
N PRO A 161 18.75 -0.36 -14.31
CA PRO A 161 18.05 0.26 -15.41
C PRO A 161 19.04 1.01 -16.30
N THR A 162 18.75 1.06 -17.59
CA THR A 162 19.44 2.00 -18.48
C THR A 162 18.95 3.41 -18.15
N ILE A 163 19.87 4.30 -17.81
CA ILE A 163 19.55 5.68 -17.44
C ILE A 163 19.71 6.57 -18.66
N GLN A 164 18.66 7.30 -19.02
CA GLN A 164 18.70 8.36 -20.04
C GLN A 164 18.33 9.69 -19.40
N GLN A 165 19.02 10.76 -19.82
CA GLN A 165 18.76 12.10 -19.32
C GLN A 165 18.63 13.08 -20.47
N HIS A 166 17.59 13.90 -20.41
CA HIS A 166 17.35 14.95 -21.38
C HIS A 166 16.64 16.14 -20.72
N ARG A 167 16.45 17.20 -21.49
CA ARG A 167 15.74 18.40 -21.06
C ARG A 167 14.54 18.67 -21.96
N GLU A 168 13.44 19.08 -21.36
CA GLU A 168 12.23 19.57 -22.04
C GLU A 168 11.89 20.96 -21.49
N GLY A 169 12.34 22.02 -22.17
CA GLY A 169 12.23 23.38 -21.63
C GLY A 169 13.04 23.53 -20.34
N ASP A 170 12.38 23.97 -19.27
CA ASP A 170 12.98 24.14 -17.93
C ASP A 170 13.01 22.84 -17.11
N TRP A 171 12.51 21.73 -17.65
CA TRP A 171 12.50 20.45 -16.96
C TRP A 171 13.75 19.63 -17.25
N GLN A 172 14.37 19.12 -16.20
CA GLN A 172 15.31 18.02 -16.26
C GLN A 172 14.55 16.70 -16.15
N ILE A 173 14.80 15.79 -17.08
CA ILE A 173 14.12 14.50 -17.16
C ILE A 173 15.15 13.39 -17.04
N THR A 174 14.90 12.45 -16.15
CA THR A 174 15.66 11.20 -16.01
C THR A 174 14.73 10.04 -16.26
N GLU A 175 15.02 9.25 -17.30
CA GLU A 175 14.30 8.03 -17.63
C GLU A 175 15.12 6.82 -17.16
N LEU A 176 14.48 5.94 -16.38
CA LEU A 176 15.02 4.65 -15.97
C LEU A 176 14.30 3.57 -16.79
N LEU A 177 15.03 2.94 -17.69
CA LEU A 177 14.52 1.90 -18.59
C LEU A 177 14.98 0.53 -18.11
N PHE A 178 14.04 -0.22 -17.56
CA PHE A 178 14.22 -1.61 -17.16
C PHE A 178 13.85 -2.53 -18.32
N GLN A 179 14.75 -3.43 -18.69
CA GLN A 179 14.58 -4.31 -19.85
C GLN A 179 13.69 -5.50 -19.52
N PRO A 180 12.98 -6.08 -20.50
CA PRO A 180 12.15 -7.27 -20.27
C PRO A 180 12.91 -8.44 -19.64
N ASN A 181 14.18 -8.61 -20.02
CA ASN A 181 15.04 -9.67 -19.49
C ASN A 181 15.35 -9.49 -18.00
N ASP A 182 15.25 -8.28 -17.46
CA ASP A 182 15.44 -8.02 -16.03
C ASP A 182 14.31 -8.62 -15.18
N PHE A 183 13.18 -8.98 -15.80
CA PHE A 183 11.96 -9.43 -15.13
C PHE A 183 11.48 -10.83 -15.55
N LYS A 184 12.34 -11.61 -16.20
CA LYS A 184 11.95 -12.89 -16.82
C LYS A 184 11.29 -13.87 -15.84
N ASP A 185 11.71 -13.86 -14.57
CA ASP A 185 11.23 -14.75 -13.51
C ASP A 185 10.50 -13.97 -12.39
N ILE A 186 9.99 -12.77 -12.71
CA ILE A 186 9.28 -11.89 -11.77
C ILE A 186 7.80 -11.86 -12.13
N ASP A 187 6.97 -12.03 -11.10
CA ASP A 187 5.52 -12.00 -11.22
C ASP A 187 5.01 -10.57 -11.23
N ASP A 188 5.44 -9.75 -10.28
CA ASP A 188 5.04 -8.34 -10.18
C ASP A 188 6.19 -7.43 -9.77
N ILE A 189 6.12 -6.15 -10.15
CA ILE A 189 7.10 -5.13 -9.77
C ILE A 189 6.43 -3.93 -9.08
N LEU A 190 6.91 -3.60 -7.89
CA LEU A 190 6.47 -2.42 -7.15
C LEU A 190 7.55 -1.35 -7.31
N ILE A 191 7.17 -0.15 -7.75
CA ILE A 191 8.11 0.96 -7.91
C ILE A 191 7.75 2.05 -6.91
N ARG A 192 8.67 2.29 -5.98
CA ARG A 192 8.62 3.39 -5.04
C ARG A 192 9.64 4.44 -5.47
N VAL A 193 9.22 5.69 -5.53
CA VAL A 193 10.08 6.83 -5.85
C VAL A 193 9.93 7.87 -4.74
N ARG A 194 11.03 8.30 -4.14
CA ARG A 194 11.05 9.40 -3.15
C ARG A 194 11.77 10.60 -3.73
N SER A 195 11.27 11.80 -3.40
CA SER A 195 11.89 13.08 -3.75
C SER A 195 11.76 14.06 -2.60
N SER A 196 12.72 14.98 -2.52
CA SER A 196 12.71 16.08 -1.57
C SER A 196 11.98 17.33 -2.08
N SER A 197 11.60 17.40 -3.36
CA SER A 197 11.03 18.59 -3.99
C SER A 197 9.55 18.50 -4.37
N GLN A 198 8.81 19.59 -4.13
CA GLN A 198 7.40 19.73 -4.54
C GLN A 198 7.24 19.87 -6.05
N GLU A 199 8.31 20.22 -6.76
CA GLU A 199 8.32 20.36 -8.21
C GLU A 199 8.88 19.11 -8.91
N ALA A 200 8.80 17.95 -8.25
CA ALA A 200 9.21 16.66 -8.77
C ALA A 200 8.00 15.82 -9.18
N TYR A 201 8.11 15.08 -10.28
CA TYR A 201 7.06 14.22 -10.82
C TYR A 201 7.64 12.88 -11.22
N ALA A 202 6.92 11.80 -10.91
CA ALA A 202 7.22 10.47 -11.40
C ALA A 202 6.10 9.97 -12.32
N TYR A 203 6.48 9.25 -13.36
CA TYR A 203 5.59 8.51 -14.26
C TYR A 203 6.15 7.11 -14.41
N VAL A 204 5.28 6.10 -14.53
CA VAL A 204 5.71 4.74 -14.88
C VAL A 204 4.89 4.27 -16.06
N ASN A 205 5.57 3.88 -17.14
CA ASN A 205 4.97 3.55 -18.44
C ASN A 205 3.97 4.61 -18.92
N ASP A 206 4.37 5.88 -18.79
CA ASP A 206 3.58 7.06 -19.19
C ASP A 206 2.27 7.27 -18.40
N ILE A 207 2.04 6.48 -17.35
CA ILE A 207 0.95 6.67 -16.38
C ILE A 207 1.48 7.54 -15.25
N TRP A 208 0.74 8.61 -14.92
CA TRP A 208 1.07 9.46 -13.77
C TRP A 208 0.95 8.65 -12.47
N VAL A 209 2.02 8.73 -11.67
CA VAL A 209 2.07 8.11 -10.35
C VAL A 209 1.38 9.04 -9.38
N SER A 210 0.25 8.61 -8.81
CA SER A 210 -0.41 9.42 -7.78
C SER A 210 0.49 9.58 -6.56
N GLU A 211 0.42 10.76 -5.95
CA GLU A 211 1.04 11.12 -4.69
C GLU A 211 0.73 10.08 -3.59
N SER A 212 1.75 9.59 -2.88
CA SER A 212 1.54 8.93 -1.60
C SER A 212 1.38 9.99 -0.52
N PHE A 213 0.34 9.82 0.29
CA PHE A 213 -0.26 10.80 1.20
C PHE A 213 0.53 11.14 2.46
N ILE A 214 1.70 10.52 2.70
CA ILE A 214 2.42 10.66 3.97
C ILE A 214 3.74 11.39 3.72
N PRO A 215 3.84 12.70 4.00
CA PRO A 215 5.11 13.43 3.87
C PRO A 215 6.13 12.87 4.87
N ASP A 216 7.26 12.37 4.39
CA ASP A 216 8.43 12.07 5.24
C ASP A 216 9.17 13.40 5.52
N PRO A 217 9.51 13.71 6.78
CA PRO A 217 10.30 14.91 7.08
C PRO A 217 11.67 14.94 6.35
N LEU A 218 12.22 13.80 5.95
CA LEU A 218 13.41 13.68 5.10
C LEU A 218 13.08 13.73 3.60
N TYR A 219 11.92 13.22 3.21
CA TYR A 219 11.41 13.22 1.83
C TYR A 219 9.99 13.76 1.79
N SER A 220 9.87 15.07 1.61
CA SER A 220 8.56 15.72 1.65
C SER A 220 7.58 15.19 0.58
N TRP A 221 8.08 14.45 -0.42
CA TRP A 221 7.30 13.82 -1.48
C TRP A 221 7.68 12.35 -1.67
N GLU A 222 6.65 11.52 -1.64
CA GLU A 222 6.78 10.10 -1.93
C GLU A 222 5.75 9.68 -2.97
N PHE A 223 6.22 9.06 -4.04
CA PHE A 223 5.42 8.55 -5.14
C PHE A 223 5.47 7.02 -5.09
N LYS A 224 4.30 6.39 -5.09
CA LYS A 224 4.19 4.92 -5.04
C LYS A 224 3.40 4.44 -6.25
N VAL A 225 4.07 3.67 -7.09
CA VAL A 225 3.40 2.91 -8.15
C VAL A 225 3.40 1.46 -7.78
N LEU A 226 2.20 0.95 -7.65
CA LEU A 226 1.98 -0.46 -7.85
C LEU A 226 1.69 -0.68 -9.34
N GLN A 227 2.64 -1.22 -10.09
CA GLN A 227 2.35 -1.68 -11.45
C GLN A 227 2.38 -3.20 -11.47
N ALA A 228 1.22 -3.81 -11.71
CA ALA A 228 1.11 -5.18 -12.17
C ALA A 228 1.79 -5.30 -13.52
N ALA A 229 3.11 -5.46 -13.54
CA ALA A 229 3.79 -5.86 -14.76
C ALA A 229 3.52 -7.36 -14.99
N ARG A 230 2.25 -7.77 -15.12
CA ARG A 230 1.88 -9.17 -15.39
C ARG A 230 0.95 -9.39 -16.59
N ALA A 231 0.60 -8.36 -17.35
CA ALA A 231 -0.13 -8.54 -18.63
C ALA A 231 0.68 -8.21 -19.89
N GLU A 232 1.76 -7.41 -19.80
CA GLU A 232 2.60 -7.05 -20.98
C GLU A 232 4.12 -7.26 -20.77
N SER A 233 4.56 -7.59 -19.56
CA SER A 233 5.98 -7.58 -19.15
C SER A 233 6.82 -8.78 -19.57
N LYS A 234 6.20 -9.90 -19.99
CA LYS A 234 6.97 -11.00 -20.58
C LYS A 234 7.58 -10.59 -21.94
N GLN A 235 7.25 -9.40 -22.46
CA GLN A 235 7.84 -8.80 -23.65
C GLN A 235 8.15 -7.28 -23.54
N GLY A 236 7.52 -6.53 -22.61
CA GLY A 236 7.63 -5.07 -22.51
C GLY A 236 8.65 -4.55 -21.48
N SER A 237 9.34 -3.46 -21.81
CA SER A 237 10.22 -2.72 -20.90
C SER A 237 9.41 -1.88 -19.90
N VAL A 238 9.89 -1.73 -18.65
CA VAL A 238 9.32 -0.78 -17.69
C VAL A 238 10.11 0.53 -17.75
N LYS A 239 9.43 1.64 -17.97
CA LYS A 239 10.02 2.99 -18.03
C LYS A 239 9.54 3.82 -16.85
N VAL A 240 10.46 4.23 -15.98
CA VAL A 240 10.18 5.22 -14.93
C VAL A 240 10.72 6.57 -15.41
N VAL A 241 9.86 7.57 -15.52
CA VAL A 241 10.25 8.94 -15.92
C VAL A 241 10.18 9.82 -14.68
N LEU A 242 11.30 10.45 -14.35
CA LEU A 242 11.46 11.38 -13.23
C LEU A 242 11.67 12.77 -13.81
N LYS A 243 10.81 13.73 -13.47
CA LYS A 243 10.91 15.11 -13.94
C LYS A 243 11.08 16.06 -12.75
N SER A 244 12.04 16.98 -12.82
CA SER A 244 12.21 18.07 -11.84
C SER A 244 12.62 19.36 -12.55
N ARG A 245 12.30 20.52 -11.97
CA ARG A 245 12.78 21.84 -12.46
C ARG A 245 14.13 22.22 -11.87
N GLU A 246 14.42 21.72 -10.68
CA GLU A 246 15.66 21.97 -9.95
C GLU A 246 16.52 20.70 -9.88
N ALA A 247 17.78 20.87 -9.48
CA ALA A 247 18.68 19.75 -9.23
C ALA A 247 18.13 18.94 -8.05
N GLU A 248 17.60 17.76 -8.36
CA GLU A 248 16.89 16.92 -7.41
C GLU A 248 17.53 15.53 -7.33
N VAL A 249 17.50 14.93 -6.14
CA VAL A 249 17.89 13.54 -5.94
C VAL A 249 16.63 12.71 -5.78
N PHE A 250 16.41 11.80 -6.72
CA PHE A 250 15.36 10.80 -6.63
C PHE A 250 15.93 9.51 -6.04
N GLU A 251 15.26 8.97 -5.03
CA GLU A 251 15.50 7.61 -4.56
C GLU A 251 14.46 6.69 -5.21
N VAL A 252 14.91 5.70 -5.98
CA VAL A 252 14.01 4.74 -6.65
C VAL A 252 14.28 3.35 -6.13
N GLN A 253 13.24 2.71 -5.59
CA GLN A 253 13.26 1.35 -5.11
C GLN A 253 12.30 0.50 -5.96
N ALA A 254 12.82 -0.59 -6.52
CA ALA A 254 12.03 -1.60 -7.23
C ALA A 254 11.96 -2.86 -6.36
N LEU A 255 10.76 -3.27 -5.96
CA LEU A 255 10.52 -4.53 -5.27
C LEU A 255 9.96 -5.54 -6.25
N CYS A 256 10.60 -6.70 -6.36
CA CYS A 256 10.24 -7.73 -7.33
C CYS A 256 9.59 -8.91 -6.62
N VAL A 257 8.30 -9.14 -6.89
CA VAL A 257 7.55 -10.28 -6.37
C VAL A 257 7.80 -11.47 -7.30
N VAL A 258 8.35 -12.57 -6.78
CA VAL A 258 8.76 -13.75 -7.58
C VAL A 258 7.80 -14.93 -7.45
N SER A 259 6.92 -14.92 -6.44
CA SER A 259 5.83 -15.89 -6.32
C SER A 259 4.76 -15.34 -5.39
N GLY A 260 3.50 -15.61 -5.72
CA GLY A 260 2.33 -15.07 -5.02
C GLY A 260 1.76 -13.86 -5.76
N SER A 261 1.38 -14.07 -7.04
CA SER A 261 0.83 -13.06 -7.94
C SER A 261 -0.15 -12.12 -7.24
N CYS A 262 0.16 -10.83 -7.24
CA CYS A 262 -0.73 -9.81 -6.68
C CYS A 262 -1.94 -9.56 -7.61
N PHE A 263 -1.91 -10.04 -8.85
CA PHE A 263 -2.91 -9.71 -9.87
C PHE A 263 -3.35 -10.91 -10.70
N GLN A 264 -4.64 -10.98 -10.96
CA GLN A 264 -5.17 -11.53 -12.20
C GLN A 264 -5.94 -10.40 -12.90
N SER A 265 -5.54 -10.09 -14.12
CA SER A 265 -6.32 -9.28 -15.03
C SER A 265 -7.22 -10.21 -15.83
N ASP A 266 -8.50 -10.21 -15.49
CA ASP A 266 -9.58 -10.18 -16.47
C ASP A 266 -10.76 -9.50 -15.78
N ASP A 267 -11.69 -8.94 -16.53
CA ASP A 267 -12.87 -8.19 -16.07
C ASP A 267 -13.87 -9.00 -15.20
N SER A 268 -13.39 -10.03 -14.50
CA SER A 268 -14.09 -10.81 -13.49
C SER A 268 -13.16 -11.04 -12.30
N GLU A 269 -13.46 -10.38 -11.18
CA GLU A 269 -13.10 -10.81 -9.82
C GLU A 269 -11.61 -11.12 -9.55
N GLY A 270 -10.75 -10.10 -9.62
CA GLY A 270 -9.37 -10.22 -9.18
C GLY A 270 -9.23 -10.34 -7.66
N VAL A 271 -9.00 -11.57 -7.18
CA VAL A 271 -8.28 -11.87 -5.92
C VAL A 271 -7.21 -12.89 -6.28
N CYS A 272 -5.99 -12.68 -5.78
CA CYS A 272 -4.77 -13.40 -6.15
C CYS A 272 -5.02 -14.88 -6.44
N SER A 273 -4.63 -15.38 -7.60
CA SER A 273 -4.53 -16.82 -7.77
C SER A 273 -3.38 -17.21 -8.71
N ARG A 274 -2.66 -18.22 -8.22
CA ARG A 274 -1.57 -19.02 -8.81
C ARG A 274 -0.35 -18.29 -9.37
#